data_AF-A0A1V4MIJ6-F1
#
_entry.id   AF-A0A1V4MIJ6-F1
#
_cell.length_a   1.000
_cell.length_b   1.000
_cell.length_c   1.000
_cell.angle_alpha   90.00
_cell.angle_beta   90.00
_cell.angle_gamma   90.00
#
_symmetry.space_group_name_H-M   'P 1'
#
loop_
_entity.id
_entity.type
_entity.pdbx_description
1 polymer ?
#
loop_
_entity_poly.entity_id
_entity_poly.type
_entity_poly.pdbx_seq_one_letter_code
_entity_poly.pdbx_strand_id
1 'polypeptide(L)'
;MSSIPATALSALGTAMNVIAHNTANVSTDGFEKSRARFLETRAGGVTVSIEGSDERTFCTYPDHPAVTEPESSNVDLHEEFGRLITTLHAYEAVVATVREENETKRILMDVIV
;
A
#
# COMPACT_ATOMS: atom_id res chain seq x y z
N MET A 1 -10.05 -20.16 6.89
CA MET A 1 -9.39 -19.94 5.58
C MET A 1 -10.02 -18.68 5.00
N SER A 2 -9.28 -17.58 4.87
CA SER A 2 -9.83 -16.31 4.37
C SER A 2 -10.05 -16.39 2.86
N SER A 3 -11.13 -15.78 2.33
CA SER A 3 -11.39 -15.79 0.88
C SER A 3 -10.40 -14.90 0.14
N ILE A 4 -10.13 -15.19 -1.15
CA ILE A 4 -9.21 -14.40 -1.98
C ILE A 4 -9.57 -12.90 -1.97
N PRO A 5 -10.84 -12.49 -2.16
CA PRO A 5 -11.21 -11.08 -2.10
C PRO A 5 -10.96 -10.47 -0.71
N ALA A 6 -11.22 -11.21 0.37
CA ALA A 6 -10.97 -10.72 1.73
C ALA A 6 -9.47 -10.48 1.99
N THR A 7 -8.60 -11.37 1.51
CA THR A 7 -7.14 -11.17 1.60
C THR A 7 -6.68 -9.99 0.75
N ALA A 8 -7.25 -9.79 -0.44
CA ALA A 8 -6.94 -8.66 -1.30
C ALA A 8 -7.36 -7.32 -0.68
N LEU A 9 -8.57 -7.23 -0.10
CA LEU A 9 -9.04 -6.02 0.58
C LEU A 9 -8.16 -5.68 1.79
N SER A 10 -7.78 -6.68 2.58
CA SER A 10 -6.86 -6.50 3.71
C SER A 10 -5.49 -5.99 3.25
N ALA A 11 -4.97 -6.57 2.17
CA ALA A 11 -3.70 -6.17 1.58
C ALA A 11 -3.73 -4.72 1.06
N LEU A 12 -4.78 -4.34 0.34
CA LEU A 12 -4.96 -2.99 -0.17
C LEU A 12 -5.15 -1.97 0.97
N GLY A 13 -5.85 -2.34 2.04
CA GLY A 13 -5.96 -1.50 3.25
C GLY A 13 -4.60 -1.28 3.91
N THR A 14 -3.75 -2.31 3.95
CA THR A 14 -2.37 -2.18 4.46
C THR A 14 -1.55 -1.24 3.58
N ALA A 15 -1.70 -1.32 2.25
CA ALA A 15 -1.02 -0.40 1.33
C ALA A 15 -1.49 1.04 1.50
N MET A 16 -2.79 1.28 1.66
CA MET A 16 -3.33 2.62 2.00
C MET A 16 -2.75 3.16 3.30
N ASN A 17 -2.58 2.30 4.32
CA ASN A 17 -1.98 2.71 5.59
C ASN A 17 -0.51 3.11 5.42
N VAL A 18 0.27 2.38 4.62
CA VAL A 18 1.66 2.75 4.31
C VAL A 18 1.74 4.09 3.57
N ILE A 19 0.84 4.33 2.61
CA ILE A 19 0.76 5.62 1.90
C ILE A 19 0.44 6.76 2.86
N ALA A 20 -0.56 6.57 3.75
CA ALA A 20 -0.93 7.55 4.75
C ALA A 20 0.23 7.84 5.72
N HIS A 21 0.93 6.79 6.15
CA HIS A 21 2.11 6.90 7.00
C HIS A 21 3.25 7.68 6.33
N ASN A 22 3.55 7.41 5.06
CA ASN A 22 4.56 8.17 4.32
C ASN A 22 4.15 9.64 4.15
N THR A 23 2.91 9.88 3.75
CA THR A 23 2.38 11.24 3.52
C THR A 23 2.38 12.07 4.80
N ALA A 24 2.06 11.46 5.95
CA ALA A 24 2.06 12.13 7.24
C ALA A 24 3.47 12.55 7.70
N ASN A 25 4.50 11.79 7.31
CA ASN A 25 5.89 12.00 7.73
C ASN A 25 6.77 12.63 6.63
N VAL A 26 6.16 13.23 5.60
CA VAL A 26 6.91 13.85 4.50
C VAL A 26 7.72 15.09 4.92
N SER A 27 7.34 15.74 6.01
CA SER A 27 8.08 16.87 6.58
C SER A 27 8.76 16.51 7.90
N THR A 28 8.96 15.22 8.17
CA THR A 28 9.65 14.73 9.37
C THR A 28 11.10 14.45 9.01
N ASP A 29 12.01 15.16 9.67
CA ASP A 29 13.43 14.97 9.45
C ASP A 29 13.88 13.56 9.87
N GLY A 30 14.74 12.94 9.06
CA GLY A 30 15.24 11.58 9.23
C GLY A 30 14.22 10.48 8.93
N PHE A 31 13.04 10.82 8.40
CA PHE A 31 12.04 9.82 8.05
C PHE A 31 12.38 9.08 6.75
N GLU A 32 12.24 7.75 6.79
CA GLU A 32 12.48 6.86 5.65
C GLU A 32 11.15 6.30 5.12
N LYS A 33 10.89 6.49 3.82
CA LYS A 33 9.68 5.99 3.16
C LYS A 33 9.62 4.46 3.26
N SER A 34 8.41 3.96 3.53
CA SER A 34 8.11 2.54 3.50
C SER A 34 7.32 2.16 2.25
N ARG A 35 7.41 0.91 1.81
CA ARG A 35 6.65 0.39 0.68
C ARG A 35 5.95 -0.92 1.06
N ALA A 36 4.67 -1.01 0.70
CA ALA A 36 3.90 -2.24 0.79
C ALA A 36 4.19 -3.10 -0.44
N ARG A 37 4.71 -4.31 -0.22
CA ARG A 37 4.97 -5.32 -1.24
C ARG A 37 3.96 -6.44 -1.13
N PHE A 38 3.26 -6.70 -2.22
CA PHE A 38 2.29 -7.79 -2.31
C PHE A 38 2.98 -9.11 -2.64
N LEU A 39 2.68 -10.14 -1.84
CA LEU A 39 3.21 -11.48 -1.97
C LEU A 39 2.05 -12.46 -2.15
N GLU A 40 2.17 -13.36 -3.11
CA GLU A 40 1.19 -14.41 -3.33
C GLU A 40 1.36 -15.51 -2.27
N THR A 41 0.23 -16.02 -1.77
CA THR A 41 0.21 -17.14 -0.82
C THR A 41 -0.02 -18.46 -1.55
N ARG A 42 0.67 -19.52 -1.14
CA ARG A 42 0.58 -20.88 -1.72
C ARG A 42 -0.85 -21.45 -1.81
N ALA A 43 -1.77 -20.97 -0.97
CA ALA A 43 -3.16 -21.40 -0.93
C ALA A 43 -4.12 -20.54 -1.78
N GLY A 44 -3.57 -19.60 -2.57
CA GLY A 44 -4.33 -18.52 -3.21
C GLY A 44 -4.54 -17.34 -2.26
N GLY A 45 -4.48 -16.12 -2.79
CA GLY A 45 -4.63 -14.88 -2.04
C GLY A 45 -3.32 -14.10 -1.86
N VAL A 46 -3.44 -12.96 -1.20
CA VAL A 46 -2.36 -11.96 -1.11
C VAL A 46 -2.01 -11.66 0.36
N THR A 47 -0.72 -11.60 0.64
CA THR A 47 -0.14 -11.13 1.91
C THR A 47 0.72 -9.89 1.62
N VAL A 48 0.87 -8.99 2.59
CA VAL A 48 1.70 -7.79 2.45
C VAL A 48 2.95 -7.89 3.32
N SER A 49 4.10 -7.59 2.73
CA SER A 49 5.34 -7.29 3.45
C SER A 49 5.60 -5.79 3.37
N ILE A 50 5.97 -5.16 4.48
CA ILE A 50 6.35 -3.75 4.51
C ILE A 50 7.87 -3.68 4.51
N GLU A 51 8.45 -3.02 3.52
CA GLU A 51 9.90 -2.87 3.34
C GLU A 51 10.27 -1.38 3.40
N GLY A 52 11.35 -1.03 4.09
CA GLY A 52 11.93 0.32 4.07
C GLY A 52 12.70 0.57 2.78
N SER A 53 12.75 1.81 2.29
CA SER A 53 13.58 2.15 1.14
C SER A 53 15.01 2.46 1.55
N ASP A 54 15.94 1.58 1.20
CA ASP A 54 17.38 1.79 1.39
C ASP A 54 17.98 2.71 0.29
N GLU A 55 17.27 3.78 -0.07
CA GLU A 55 17.63 4.72 -1.15
C GLU A 55 18.17 6.04 -0.57
N ARG A 56 19.00 5.98 0.48
CA ARG A 56 19.62 7.19 1.03
C ARG A 56 20.73 7.68 0.10
N THR A 57 20.47 8.77 -0.59
CA THR A 57 21.53 9.50 -1.30
C THR A 57 22.16 10.47 -0.32
N PHE A 58 23.28 10.07 0.28
CA PHE A 58 24.08 10.94 1.15
C PHE A 58 24.51 12.19 0.36
N CYS A 59 23.99 13.36 0.73
CA CYS A 59 24.45 14.62 0.16
C CYS A 59 25.66 15.10 0.97
N THR A 60 26.87 14.64 0.62
CA THR A 60 28.10 15.18 1.23
C THR A 60 28.37 16.59 0.67
N TYR A 61 28.06 17.63 1.44
CA TYR A 61 28.45 19.00 1.10
C TYR A 61 29.91 19.23 1.53
N PRO A 62 30.83 19.59 0.60
CA PRO A 62 32.26 19.69 0.91
C PRO A 62 32.61 20.85 1.85
N ASP A 63 31.72 21.84 2.00
CA ASP A 63 32.02 23.12 2.67
C ASP A 63 31.25 23.36 3.99
N HIS A 64 30.43 22.40 4.46
CA HIS A 64 29.71 22.53 5.73
C HIS A 64 30.44 21.82 6.87
N PRO A 65 30.62 22.48 8.05
CA PRO A 65 31.09 21.79 9.25
C PRO A 65 30.12 20.65 9.58
N ALA A 66 30.61 19.57 10.19
CA ALA A 66 29.87 18.35 10.54
C ALA A 66 28.76 18.58 11.60
N VAL A 67 27.84 19.51 11.31
CA VAL A 67 26.53 19.57 11.92
C VAL A 67 25.73 18.50 11.22
N THR A 68 25.44 17.42 11.94
CA THR A 68 24.47 16.41 11.55
C THR A 68 23.09 17.10 11.53
N GLU A 69 22.84 17.91 10.50
CA GLU A 69 21.47 18.33 10.20
C GLU A 69 20.69 17.06 9.88
N PRO A 70 19.54 16.82 10.53
CA PRO A 70 18.77 15.63 10.24
C PRO A 70 18.32 15.73 8.78
N GLU A 71 18.69 14.74 7.96
CA GLU A 71 18.37 14.74 6.52
C GLU A 71 16.85 14.85 6.34
N SER A 72 16.39 15.62 5.36
CA SER A 72 14.96 15.72 5.05
C SER A 72 14.38 14.36 4.65
N SER A 73 13.09 14.15 4.91
CA SER A 73 12.35 12.95 4.47
C SER A 73 12.54 12.64 2.98
N ASN A 74 12.70 11.36 2.63
CA ASN A 74 12.85 10.92 1.24
C ASN A 74 11.50 10.58 0.55
N VAL A 75 10.38 11.07 1.10
CA VAL A 75 9.03 10.85 0.58
C VAL A 75 8.70 11.86 -0.53
N ASP A 76 8.26 11.36 -1.69
CA ASP A 76 7.69 12.19 -2.76
C ASP A 76 6.15 12.11 -2.75
N LEU A 77 5.48 13.24 -2.44
CA LEU A 77 4.01 13.28 -2.43
C LEU A 77 3.39 12.94 -3.78
N HIS A 78 4.04 13.30 -4.89
CA HIS A 78 3.49 13.02 -6.22
C HIS A 78 3.43 11.51 -6.48
N GLU A 79 4.47 10.76 -6.09
CA GLU A 79 4.47 9.29 -6.14
C GLU A 79 3.39 8.72 -5.20
N GLU A 80 3.30 9.24 -3.96
CA GLU A 80 2.34 8.75 -2.97
C GLU A 80 0.87 8.96 -3.39
N PHE A 81 0.54 10.11 -3.98
CA PHE A 81 -0.80 10.36 -4.52
C PHE A 81 -1.12 9.47 -5.73
N GLY A 82 -0.17 9.26 -6.63
CA GLY A 82 -0.34 8.33 -7.75
C GLY A 82 -0.58 6.90 -7.26
N ARG A 83 0.14 6.48 -6.23
CA ARG A 83 -0.04 5.17 -5.58
C ARG A 83 -1.38 5.08 -4.87
N LEU A 84 -1.85 6.15 -4.24
CA LEU A 84 -3.17 6.21 -3.59
C LEU A 84 -4.31 6.00 -4.58
N ILE A 85 -4.28 6.73 -5.70
CA ILE A 85 -5.29 6.61 -6.77
C ILE A 85 -5.33 5.18 -7.32
N THR A 86 -4.16 4.61 -7.59
CA THR A 86 -4.06 3.22 -8.08
C THR A 86 -4.62 2.23 -7.06
N THR A 87 -4.30 2.42 -5.78
CA THR A 87 -4.78 1.55 -4.69
C THR A 87 -6.29 1.67 -4.49
N LEU A 88 -6.86 2.87 -4.67
CA LEU A 88 -8.29 3.11 -4.62
C LEU A 88 -9.02 2.35 -5.74
N HIS A 89 -8.58 2.46 -6.98
CA HIS A 89 -9.21 1.75 -8.10
C HIS A 89 -9.06 0.23 -7.98
N ALA A 90 -7.93 -0.26 -7.44
CA ALA A 90 -7.78 -1.68 -7.12
C ALA A 90 -8.78 -2.14 -6.06
N TYR A 91 -9.04 -1.31 -5.04
CA TYR A 91 -10.03 -1.61 -4.00
C TYR A 91 -11.45 -1.68 -4.58
N GLU A 92 -11.83 -0.70 -5.42
CA GLU A 92 -13.12 -0.68 -6.13
C GLU A 92 -13.31 -1.94 -6.99
N ALA A 93 -12.28 -2.36 -7.72
CA ALA A 93 -12.31 -3.56 -8.54
C ALA A 93 -12.58 -4.82 -7.70
N VAL A 94 -11.91 -4.97 -6.55
CA VAL A 94 -12.14 -6.13 -5.66
C VAL A 94 -13.54 -6.11 -5.02
N VAL A 95 -14.07 -4.93 -4.71
CA VAL A 95 -15.46 -4.82 -4.20
C VAL A 95 -16.47 -5.20 -5.28
N ALA A 96 -16.22 -4.80 -6.54
CA ALA A 96 -17.07 -5.17 -7.66
C ALA A 96 -17.12 -6.69 -7.86
N THR A 97 -15.98 -7.40 -7.77
CA THR A 97 -15.97 -8.87 -7.91
C THR A 97 -16.77 -9.56 -6.81
N VAL A 98 -16.63 -9.13 -5.56
CA VAL A 98 -17.41 -9.67 -4.43
C VAL A 98 -18.92 -9.45 -4.63
N ARG A 99 -19.31 -8.32 -5.23
CA ARG A 99 -20.71 -8.02 -5.53
C ARG A 99 -21.26 -8.98 -6.59
N GLU A 100 -20.54 -9.18 -7.68
CA GLU A 100 -20.94 -10.10 -8.76
C GLU A 100 -21.04 -11.55 -8.27
N GLU A 101 -20.09 -12.00 -7.43
CA GLU A 101 -20.15 -13.33 -6.81
C GLU A 101 -21.42 -13.51 -5.97
N ASN A 102 -21.76 -12.51 -5.16
CA ASN A 102 -22.97 -12.55 -4.32
C ASN A 102 -24.25 -12.49 -5.16
N GLU A 103 -24.27 -11.70 -6.23
CA GLU A 103 -25.43 -11.61 -7.11
C GLU A 103 -25.67 -12.92 -7.86
N THR A 104 -24.61 -13.52 -8.42
CA THR A 104 -24.69 -14.82 -9.10
C THR A 104 -25.16 -15.92 -8.14
N LYS A 105 -24.66 -15.90 -6.89
CA LYS A 105 -25.10 -16.83 -5.85
C LYS A 105 -26.57 -16.64 -5.48
N ARG A 106 -27.03 -15.40 -5.39
CA ARG A 106 -28.44 -15.08 -5.12
C ARG A 106 -29.35 -15.63 -6.23
N ILE A 107 -28.99 -15.43 -7.49
CA ILE A 107 -29.76 -15.94 -8.64
C ILE A 107 -29.86 -17.47 -8.59
N LEU A 108 -28.76 -18.16 -8.25
CA LEU A 108 -28.79 -19.62 -8.10
C LEU A 108 -29.70 -20.09 -6.95
N MET A 109 -29.72 -19.36 -5.83
CA MET A 109 -30.60 -19.70 -4.70
C MET A 109 -32.08 -19.49 -5.03
N ASP A 110 -32.40 -18.49 -5.86
CA ASP A 110 -33.77 -18.20 -6.32
C ASP A 110 -34.34 -19.27 -7.26
N VAL A 111 -33.49 -20.00 -7.99
CA VAL A 111 -33.92 -21.08 -8.92
C VAL A 111 -34.28 -22.38 -8.20
N ILE A 112 -33.67 -22.65 -7.04
CA ILE A 112 -33.83 -23.94 -6.33
C ILE A 112 -35.00 -23.90 -5.33
N VAL A 113 -35.46 -22.71 -4.93
CA VAL A 113 -36.61 -22.49 -4.05
C VAL A 113 -37.88 -22.31 -4.86
#